data_AF-A0A8T6DUH3-F1
#
_entry.id   AF-A0A8T6DUH3-F1
#
_cell.length_a   1.000
_cell.length_b   1.000
_cell.length_c   1.000
_cell.angle_alpha   90.00
_cell.angle_beta   90.00
_cell.angle_gamma   90.00
#
_symmetry.space_group_name_H-M   'P 1'
#
loop_
_entity.id
_entity.type
_entity.pdbx_description
1 polymer ?
#
loop_
_entity_poly.entity_id
_entity_poly.type
_entity_poly.pdbx_seq_one_letter_code
_entity_poly.pdbx_strand_id
1 'polypeptide(L)'
;REPAYYTDVHELTDIRIAETRATKMLNGATVCFGDVEVSRQVIGYRKRPLYDGSQRRGDSLSETMLQLPARVFSTAAVWFDLPPKVHDRARKERADLPGGLHATEHAAIGVLPLFALCDRNDIGGVSTALHPDTGEPQVFIYDGHPGGVGIAEHAYAVIEELLEATLGAVAECGCADGCPSCIQSPKCGSNNYPLDKRVAADLLRGLLGR
;
A
#
# COMPACT_ATOMS: atom_id res chain seq x y z
N ARG A 1 10.40 22.75 -31.25
CA ARG A 1 10.87 21.37 -30.95
C ARG A 1 10.08 20.93 -29.72
N GLU A 2 9.42 19.77 -29.73
CA GLU A 2 8.80 19.25 -28.51
C GLU A 2 9.89 19.02 -27.45
N PRO A 3 9.65 19.40 -26.18
CA PRO A 3 10.60 19.15 -25.10
C PRO A 3 10.79 17.64 -24.91
N ALA A 4 12.01 17.23 -24.58
CA ALA A 4 12.29 15.82 -24.31
C ALA A 4 11.56 15.38 -23.04
N TYR A 5 10.99 14.16 -23.07
CA TYR A 5 10.12 13.65 -22.01
C TYR A 5 10.33 12.16 -21.76
N TYR A 6 9.84 11.69 -20.61
CA TYR A 6 9.65 10.27 -20.29
C TYR A 6 8.18 10.04 -19.88
N THR A 7 7.77 8.77 -19.73
CA THR A 7 6.39 8.42 -19.37
C THR A 7 6.32 7.66 -18.06
N ASP A 8 5.37 8.06 -17.21
CA ASP A 8 4.97 7.30 -16.02
C ASP A 8 3.61 6.64 -16.28
N VAL A 9 3.47 5.37 -15.90
CA VAL A 9 2.25 4.58 -16.11
C VAL A 9 1.25 4.87 -14.98
N HIS A 10 -0.04 4.91 -15.32
CA HIS A 10 -1.13 4.90 -14.36
C HIS A 10 -1.80 3.52 -14.39
N GLU A 11 -1.74 2.83 -13.26
CA GLU A 11 -2.27 1.48 -13.09
C GLU A 11 -3.29 1.47 -11.95
N LEU A 12 -4.41 0.77 -12.17
CA LEU A 12 -5.35 0.38 -11.12
C LEU A 12 -5.05 -1.03 -10.67
N THR A 13 -5.06 -1.25 -9.36
CA THR A 13 -4.98 -2.59 -8.75
C THR A 13 -6.23 -2.82 -7.93
N ASP A 14 -6.96 -3.88 -8.26
CA ASP A 14 -8.07 -4.39 -7.47
C ASP A 14 -7.68 -5.74 -6.85
N ILE A 15 -8.26 -6.04 -5.69
CA ILE A 15 -8.05 -7.30 -4.97
C ILE A 15 -9.40 -7.83 -4.51
N ARG A 16 -9.59 -9.14 -4.58
CA ARG A 16 -10.78 -9.84 -4.08
C ARG A 16 -10.37 -11.04 -3.24
N ILE A 17 -11.11 -11.28 -2.16
CA ILE A 17 -10.88 -12.41 -1.26
C ILE A 17 -11.54 -13.65 -1.87
N ALA A 18 -10.73 -14.66 -2.18
CA ALA A 18 -11.22 -15.95 -2.65
C ALA A 18 -11.50 -16.90 -1.48
N GLU A 19 -10.59 -16.97 -0.51
CA GLU A 19 -10.70 -17.83 0.67
C GLU A 19 -9.98 -17.20 1.86
N THR A 20 -10.57 -17.25 3.05
CA THR A 20 -9.86 -16.96 4.31
C THR A 20 -9.41 -18.27 4.94
N ARG A 21 -8.09 -18.49 5.01
CA ARG A 21 -7.48 -19.73 5.53
C ARG A 21 -7.19 -19.65 7.03
N ALA A 22 -6.81 -18.48 7.53
CA ALA A 22 -6.51 -18.27 8.93
C ALA A 22 -6.89 -16.86 9.39
N THR A 23 -7.18 -16.73 10.69
CA THR A 23 -7.54 -15.46 11.32
C THR A 23 -6.97 -15.40 12.73
N LYS A 24 -6.49 -14.23 13.15
CA LYS A 24 -6.11 -13.92 14.54
C LYS A 24 -6.47 -12.48 14.91
N MET A 25 -6.51 -12.20 16.20
CA MET A 25 -6.74 -10.86 16.72
C MET A 25 -5.42 -10.18 17.07
N LEU A 26 -5.29 -8.90 16.75
CA LEU A 26 -4.19 -8.03 17.15
C LEU A 26 -4.78 -6.71 17.68
N ASN A 27 -4.77 -6.52 19.00
CA ASN A 27 -5.24 -5.29 19.68
C ASN A 27 -6.61 -4.76 19.22
N GLY A 28 -7.53 -5.67 18.90
CA GLY A 28 -8.89 -5.32 18.45
C GLY A 28 -9.03 -5.14 16.94
N ALA A 29 -7.98 -5.33 16.16
CA ALA A 29 -8.05 -5.57 14.73
C ALA A 29 -8.05 -7.07 14.44
N THR A 30 -8.76 -7.46 13.38
CA THR A 30 -8.68 -8.80 12.79
C THR A 30 -7.52 -8.81 11.80
N VAL A 31 -6.65 -9.81 11.90
CA VAL A 31 -5.63 -10.12 10.89
C VAL A 31 -6.02 -11.43 10.25
N CYS A 32 -6.06 -11.46 8.93
CA CYS A 32 -6.45 -12.61 8.14
C CYS A 32 -5.34 -12.99 7.17
N PHE A 33 -5.30 -14.27 6.83
CA PHE A 33 -4.45 -14.83 5.80
C PHE A 33 -5.28 -15.77 4.92
N GLY A 34 -5.02 -15.75 3.62
CA GLY A 34 -5.76 -16.58 2.68
C GLY A 34 -5.45 -16.28 1.21
N ASP A 35 -6.31 -16.79 0.35
CA ASP A 35 -6.17 -16.66 -1.11
C ASP A 35 -6.95 -15.45 -1.62
N VAL A 36 -6.33 -14.76 -2.57
CA VAL A 36 -6.89 -13.58 -3.24
C VAL A 36 -6.73 -13.67 -4.74
N GLU A 37 -7.62 -12.98 -5.45
CA GLU A 37 -7.46 -12.66 -6.86
C GLU A 37 -7.04 -11.20 -7.00
N VAL A 38 -5.90 -10.96 -7.63
CA VAL A 38 -5.38 -9.61 -7.89
C VAL A 38 -5.55 -9.28 -9.36
N SER A 39 -6.17 -8.14 -9.64
CA SER A 39 -6.35 -7.59 -10.98
C SER A 39 -5.56 -6.29 -11.12
N ARG A 40 -4.69 -6.22 -12.14
CA ARG A 40 -3.92 -5.01 -12.47
C ARG A 40 -4.25 -4.53 -13.88
N GLN A 41 -4.62 -3.27 -14.01
CA GLN A 41 -4.97 -2.66 -15.29
C GLN A 41 -4.23 -1.34 -15.50
N VAL A 42 -3.44 -1.28 -16.57
CA VAL A 42 -2.89 -0.01 -17.04
C VAL A 42 -3.99 0.78 -17.73
N ILE A 43 -4.41 1.87 -17.10
CA ILE A 43 -5.50 2.73 -17.58
C ILE A 43 -5.02 3.99 -18.30
N GLY A 44 -3.71 4.26 -18.26
CA GLY A 44 -3.15 5.41 -18.92
C GLY A 44 -1.66 5.61 -18.66
N TYR A 45 -1.12 6.69 -19.18
CA TYR A 45 0.22 7.16 -18.87
C TYR A 45 0.29 8.70 -18.91
N ARG A 46 1.31 9.25 -18.25
CA ARG A 46 1.59 10.67 -18.18
C ARG A 46 2.95 10.97 -18.78
N LYS A 47 3.03 11.96 -19.66
CA LYS A 47 4.31 12.49 -20.18
C LYS A 47 4.88 13.48 -19.18
N ARG A 48 6.12 13.28 -18.75
CA ARG A 48 6.85 14.16 -17.83
C ARG A 48 8.09 14.70 -18.50
N PRO A 49 8.37 16.00 -18.37
CA PRO A 49 9.57 16.59 -18.95
C PRO A 49 10.82 15.95 -18.34
N LEU A 50 11.87 15.75 -19.15
CA LEU A 50 13.19 15.40 -18.61
C LEU A 50 13.70 16.54 -17.74
N TYR A 51 14.33 16.21 -16.61
CA TYR A 51 14.84 17.22 -15.69
C TYR A 51 15.95 18.05 -16.36
N ASP A 52 15.70 19.34 -16.56
CA ASP A 52 16.66 20.34 -17.05
C ASP A 52 16.88 21.50 -16.04
N GLY A 53 16.30 21.38 -14.84
CA GLY A 53 16.38 22.38 -13.78
C GLY A 53 15.27 23.43 -13.81
N SER A 54 14.43 23.47 -14.85
CA SER A 54 13.28 24.39 -14.95
C SER A 54 11.95 23.81 -14.42
N GLN A 55 11.90 22.50 -14.16
CA GLN A 55 10.68 21.80 -13.76
C GLN A 55 10.32 22.04 -12.30
N ARG A 56 9.02 22.20 -12.03
CA ARG A 56 8.44 22.09 -10.69
C ARG A 56 8.05 20.64 -10.39
N ARG A 57 8.05 20.29 -9.10
CA ARG A 57 7.51 19.00 -8.64
C ARG A 57 6.04 18.89 -9.08
N GLY A 58 5.74 17.86 -9.87
CA GLY A 58 4.38 17.61 -10.37
C GLY A 58 4.15 18.02 -11.83
N ASP A 59 5.13 18.63 -12.50
CA ASP A 59 4.99 19.00 -13.90
C ASP A 59 4.68 17.78 -14.80
N SER A 60 3.69 17.95 -15.65
CA SER A 60 3.27 16.97 -16.63
C SER A 60 2.88 17.66 -17.92
N LEU A 61 3.36 17.13 -19.05
CA LEU A 61 3.09 17.68 -20.37
C LEU A 61 1.70 17.28 -20.87
N SER A 62 1.32 16.02 -20.63
CA SER A 62 0.02 15.48 -21.03
C SER A 62 -0.28 14.19 -20.30
N GLU A 63 -1.57 13.84 -20.23
CA GLU A 63 -2.05 12.52 -19.83
C GLU A 63 -2.78 11.86 -20.99
N THR A 64 -2.67 10.54 -21.09
CA THR A 64 -3.32 9.76 -22.14
C THR A 64 -3.94 8.53 -21.52
N MET A 65 -5.26 8.42 -21.65
CA MET A 65 -6.01 7.24 -21.22
C MET A 65 -5.84 6.11 -22.23
N LEU A 66 -5.78 4.89 -21.72
CA LEU A 66 -5.64 3.67 -22.48
C LEU A 66 -6.78 2.71 -22.14
N GLN A 67 -7.07 1.80 -23.07
CA GLN A 67 -8.02 0.72 -22.88
C GLN A 67 -7.27 -0.61 -23.02
N LEU A 68 -6.44 -0.93 -22.02
CA LEU A 68 -5.68 -2.17 -21.98
C LEU A 68 -6.42 -3.22 -21.14
N PRO A 69 -6.34 -4.51 -21.47
CA PRO A 69 -6.95 -5.56 -20.68
C PRO A 69 -6.30 -5.66 -19.30
N ALA A 70 -7.12 -5.93 -18.29
CA ALA A 70 -6.62 -6.24 -16.95
C ALA A 70 -5.89 -7.59 -16.95
N ARG A 71 -4.81 -7.67 -16.18
CA ARG A 71 -4.11 -8.92 -15.87
C ARG A 71 -4.55 -9.39 -14.51
N VAL A 72 -5.11 -10.59 -14.47
CA VAL A 72 -5.66 -11.20 -13.26
C VAL A 72 -4.82 -12.42 -12.89
N PHE A 73 -4.48 -12.56 -11.62
CA PHE A 73 -3.79 -13.74 -11.10
C PHE A 73 -4.20 -14.03 -9.67
N SER A 74 -4.26 -15.31 -9.32
CA SER A 74 -4.50 -15.77 -7.95
C SER A 74 -3.20 -15.87 -7.17
N THR A 75 -3.21 -15.48 -5.90
CA THR A 75 -2.04 -15.50 -5.02
C THR A 75 -2.48 -15.55 -3.55
N ALA A 76 -1.52 -15.62 -2.62
CA ALA A 76 -1.78 -15.54 -1.19
C ALA A 76 -1.60 -14.10 -0.67
N ALA A 77 -2.38 -13.72 0.34
CA ALA A 77 -2.30 -12.42 0.99
C ALA A 77 -2.50 -12.52 2.51
N VAL A 78 -1.88 -11.57 3.21
CA VAL A 78 -2.25 -11.16 4.56
C VAL A 78 -2.97 -9.84 4.47
N TRP A 79 -4.04 -9.68 5.23
CA TRP A 79 -4.74 -8.40 5.36
C TRP A 79 -5.19 -8.17 6.79
N PHE A 80 -5.38 -6.91 7.13
CA PHE A 80 -5.79 -6.53 8.47
C PHE A 80 -6.72 -5.33 8.46
N ASP A 81 -7.66 -5.36 9.40
CA ASP A 81 -8.61 -4.29 9.66
C ASP A 81 -7.95 -3.19 10.49
N LEU A 82 -8.63 -2.04 10.60
CA LEU A 82 -8.32 -1.06 11.63
C LEU A 82 -9.09 -1.36 12.93
N PRO A 83 -8.47 -1.23 14.12
CA PRO A 83 -9.21 -1.34 15.36
C PRO A 83 -10.33 -0.29 15.42
N PRO A 84 -11.55 -0.62 15.87
CA PRO A 84 -12.69 0.31 15.86
C PRO A 84 -12.39 1.67 16.52
N LYS A 85 -11.61 1.68 17.61
CA LYS A 85 -11.18 2.91 18.30
C LYS A 85 -10.37 3.85 17.40
N VAL A 86 -9.53 3.28 16.54
CA VAL A 86 -8.67 4.03 15.62
C VAL A 86 -9.50 4.62 14.50
N HIS A 87 -10.40 3.80 13.93
CA HIS A 87 -11.34 4.24 12.91
C HIS A 87 -12.24 5.39 13.41
N ASP A 88 -12.81 5.25 14.62
CA ASP A 88 -13.64 6.28 15.24
C ASP A 88 -12.88 7.58 15.51
N ARG A 89 -11.62 7.47 15.96
CA ARG A 89 -10.76 8.64 16.19
C ARG A 89 -10.46 9.36 14.87
N ALA A 90 -10.02 8.62 13.85
CA ALA A 90 -9.74 9.17 12.53
C ALA A 90 -10.97 9.91 11.95
N ARG A 91 -12.17 9.33 12.13
CA ARG A 91 -13.43 9.95 11.72
C ARG A 91 -13.74 11.23 12.48
N LYS A 92 -13.56 11.25 13.80
CA LYS A 92 -13.79 12.44 14.66
C LYS A 92 -12.84 13.58 14.30
N GLU A 93 -11.58 13.25 14.03
CA GLU A 93 -10.51 14.20 13.73
C GLU A 93 -10.50 14.63 12.26
N ARG A 94 -11.37 14.06 11.42
CA ARG A 94 -11.39 14.27 9.95
C ARG A 94 -10.02 14.01 9.31
N ALA A 95 -9.35 12.98 9.81
CA ALA A 95 -8.07 12.52 9.29
C ALA A 95 -8.20 12.03 7.84
N ASP A 96 -7.14 12.16 7.04
CA ASP A 96 -7.03 11.54 5.72
C ASP A 96 -6.80 10.03 5.87
N LEU A 97 -7.89 9.31 6.14
CA LEU A 97 -7.85 7.86 6.33
C LEU A 97 -7.34 7.12 5.08
N PRO A 98 -7.81 7.42 3.85
CA PRO A 98 -7.23 6.85 2.64
C PRO A 98 -5.72 7.08 2.52
N GLY A 99 -5.26 8.31 2.77
CA GLY A 99 -3.82 8.64 2.75
C GLY A 99 -3.02 7.91 3.82
N GLY A 100 -3.57 7.72 5.02
CA GLY A 100 -2.94 6.97 6.10
C GLY A 100 -2.86 5.47 5.85
N LEU A 101 -3.93 4.88 5.31
CA LEU A 101 -3.96 3.46 4.91
C LEU A 101 -2.93 3.17 3.81
N HIS A 102 -2.88 4.03 2.79
CA HIS A 102 -1.93 3.93 1.67
C HIS A 102 -0.47 4.09 2.14
N ALA A 103 -0.22 5.05 3.02
CA ALA A 103 1.10 5.22 3.63
C ALA A 103 1.49 4.04 4.54
N THR A 104 0.53 3.43 5.24
CA THR A 104 0.74 2.21 6.05
C THR A 104 1.09 1.02 5.17
N GLU A 105 0.37 0.82 4.07
CA GLU A 105 0.64 -0.22 3.07
C GLU A 105 2.05 -0.07 2.51
N HIS A 106 2.40 1.11 1.99
CA HIS A 106 3.74 1.38 1.46
C HIS A 106 4.86 1.11 2.47
N ALA A 107 4.69 1.58 3.71
CA ALA A 107 5.69 1.37 4.75
C ALA A 107 5.84 -0.13 5.07
N ALA A 108 4.73 -0.86 5.21
CA ALA A 108 4.74 -2.27 5.56
C ALA A 108 5.37 -3.13 4.45
N ILE A 109 5.03 -2.92 3.18
CA ILE A 109 5.66 -3.64 2.06
C ILE A 109 7.12 -3.24 1.86
N GLY A 110 7.51 -2.02 2.27
CA GLY A 110 8.90 -1.57 2.24
C GLY A 110 9.77 -2.21 3.33
N VAL A 111 9.18 -2.53 4.48
CA VAL A 111 9.85 -3.14 5.64
C VAL A 111 9.85 -4.68 5.56
N LEU A 112 8.81 -5.30 5.00
CA LEU A 112 8.65 -6.76 4.92
C LEU A 112 9.86 -7.53 4.36
N PRO A 113 10.64 -7.04 3.38
CA PRO A 113 11.87 -7.70 2.93
C PRO A 113 12.87 -8.04 4.06
N LEU A 114 12.87 -7.27 5.16
CA LEU A 114 13.73 -7.53 6.32
C LEU A 114 13.35 -8.79 7.10
N PHE A 115 12.10 -9.24 6.96
CA PHE A 115 11.56 -10.42 7.64
C PHE A 115 11.53 -11.64 6.71
N ALA A 116 11.06 -11.46 5.47
CA ALA A 116 10.85 -12.55 4.53
C ALA A 116 12.06 -12.85 3.63
N LEU A 117 13.16 -12.09 3.72
CA LEU A 117 14.38 -12.24 2.90
C LEU A 117 14.11 -12.30 1.39
N CYS A 118 13.12 -11.53 0.93
CA CYS A 118 12.72 -11.42 -0.47
C CYS A 118 13.14 -10.07 -1.07
N ASP A 119 13.02 -9.92 -2.40
CA ASP A 119 13.15 -8.63 -3.04
C ASP A 119 11.83 -7.86 -2.95
N ARG A 120 11.90 -6.52 -2.93
CA ARG A 120 10.70 -5.67 -2.96
C ARG A 120 9.78 -5.94 -4.16
N ASN A 121 10.32 -6.49 -5.25
CA ASN A 121 9.56 -6.80 -6.44
C ASN A 121 8.67 -8.03 -6.25
N ASP A 122 8.99 -8.89 -5.28
CA ASP A 122 8.23 -10.10 -4.93
C ASP A 122 6.98 -9.82 -4.08
N ILE A 123 6.76 -8.55 -3.73
CA ILE A 123 5.68 -8.11 -2.83
C ILE A 123 4.79 -7.12 -3.57
N GLY A 124 3.47 -7.26 -3.39
CA GLY A 124 2.50 -6.23 -3.72
C GLY A 124 1.72 -5.79 -2.48
N GLY A 125 1.12 -4.60 -2.56
CA GLY A 125 0.19 -4.12 -1.55
C GLY A 125 -1.02 -3.44 -2.20
N VAL A 126 -2.12 -3.42 -1.45
CA VAL A 126 -3.32 -2.62 -1.75
C VAL A 126 -3.83 -2.06 -0.44
N SER A 127 -4.16 -0.77 -0.42
CA SER A 127 -4.91 -0.15 0.67
C SER A 127 -6.29 0.26 0.17
N THR A 128 -7.33 0.06 0.98
CA THR A 128 -8.69 0.49 0.65
C THR A 128 -9.40 1.05 1.87
N ALA A 129 -10.10 2.17 1.68
CA ALA A 129 -10.95 2.74 2.73
C ALA A 129 -12.30 2.01 2.86
N LEU A 130 -12.68 1.21 1.85
CA LEU A 130 -13.89 0.42 1.82
C LEU A 130 -13.66 -0.77 0.88
N HIS A 131 -13.22 -1.91 1.41
CA HIS A 131 -13.00 -3.09 0.59
C HIS A 131 -14.35 -3.67 0.11
N PRO A 132 -14.53 -4.02 -1.18
CA PRO A 132 -15.81 -4.49 -1.71
C PRO A 132 -16.37 -5.74 -1.02
N ASP A 133 -15.51 -6.66 -0.59
CA ASP A 133 -15.95 -7.94 -0.03
C ASP A 133 -16.24 -7.87 1.49
N THR A 134 -15.61 -6.93 2.20
CA THR A 134 -15.70 -6.85 3.68
C THR A 134 -16.47 -5.62 4.15
N GLY A 135 -16.54 -4.56 3.33
CA GLY A 135 -17.12 -3.28 3.72
C GLY A 135 -16.27 -2.50 4.72
N GLU A 136 -15.01 -2.87 4.92
CA GLU A 136 -14.13 -2.30 5.95
C GLU A 136 -12.88 -1.63 5.34
N PRO A 137 -12.27 -0.66 6.05
CA PRO A 137 -10.96 -0.13 5.69
C PRO A 137 -9.86 -1.13 6.02
N GLN A 138 -9.07 -1.50 5.01
CA GLN A 138 -8.11 -2.59 5.11
C GLN A 138 -6.82 -2.31 4.35
N VAL A 139 -5.73 -2.92 4.82
CA VAL A 139 -4.45 -3.02 4.11
C VAL A 139 -4.21 -4.48 3.77
N PHE A 140 -3.84 -4.75 2.52
CA PHE A 140 -3.47 -6.05 1.99
C PHE A 140 -1.99 -6.04 1.61
N ILE A 141 -1.30 -7.13 1.96
CA ILE A 141 0.06 -7.44 1.49
C ILE A 141 0.00 -8.84 0.87
N TYR A 142 0.43 -8.96 -0.38
CA TYR A 142 0.28 -10.19 -1.14
C TYR A 142 1.55 -10.55 -1.90
N ASP A 143 1.68 -11.84 -2.23
CA ASP A 143 2.82 -12.35 -2.98
C ASP A 143 2.71 -11.89 -4.44
N GLY A 144 3.76 -11.26 -4.94
CA GLY A 144 3.88 -10.77 -6.32
C GLY A 144 4.01 -11.88 -7.38
N HIS A 145 3.74 -13.13 -7.01
CA HIS A 145 3.88 -14.31 -7.86
C HIS A 145 2.57 -15.12 -7.91
N PRO A 146 2.10 -15.56 -9.10
CA PRO A 146 0.92 -16.42 -9.20
C PRO A 146 1.06 -17.70 -8.37
N GLY A 147 0.01 -18.05 -7.62
CA GLY A 147 -0.03 -19.21 -6.72
C GLY A 147 0.57 -18.97 -5.33
N GLY A 148 1.24 -17.84 -5.10
CA GLY A 148 1.93 -17.54 -3.85
C GLY A 148 3.25 -18.30 -3.68
N VAL A 149 4.16 -17.69 -2.94
CA VAL A 149 5.51 -18.21 -2.61
C VAL A 149 5.79 -18.22 -1.11
N GLY A 150 4.81 -17.82 -0.29
CA GLY A 150 4.87 -17.91 1.18
C GLY A 150 5.32 -16.62 1.87
N ILE A 151 5.44 -15.50 1.15
CA ILE A 151 5.86 -14.21 1.75
C ILE A 151 4.72 -13.67 2.64
N ALA A 152 3.49 -13.68 2.15
CA ALA A 152 2.30 -13.26 2.87
C ALA A 152 1.99 -14.18 4.06
N GLU A 153 2.25 -15.48 3.92
CA GLU A 153 2.11 -16.44 5.03
C GLU A 153 3.12 -16.13 6.14
N HIS A 154 4.38 -15.86 5.76
CA HIS A 154 5.40 -15.43 6.72
C HIS A 154 5.03 -14.10 7.37
N ALA A 155 4.58 -13.12 6.59
CA ALA A 155 4.12 -11.81 7.08
C ALA A 155 2.96 -11.96 8.08
N TYR A 156 2.02 -12.89 7.84
CA TYR A 156 0.97 -13.20 8.79
C TYR A 156 1.53 -13.76 10.10
N ALA A 157 2.52 -14.66 10.04
CA ALA A 157 3.15 -15.23 11.22
C ALA A 157 3.78 -14.15 12.11
N VAL A 158 4.52 -13.20 11.52
CA VAL A 158 5.29 -12.14 12.21
C VAL A 158 4.64 -10.75 12.14
N ILE A 159 3.30 -10.70 11.99
CA ILE A 159 2.60 -9.43 11.70
C ILE A 159 2.81 -8.35 12.77
N GLU A 160 2.93 -8.74 14.04
CA GLU A 160 3.12 -7.77 15.12
C GLU A 160 4.51 -7.13 15.02
N GLU A 161 5.56 -7.95 14.88
CA GLU A 161 6.94 -7.49 14.71
C GLU A 161 7.12 -6.67 13.43
N LEU A 162 6.44 -7.06 12.34
CA LEU A 162 6.42 -6.30 11.10
C LEU A 162 5.80 -4.91 11.30
N LEU A 163 4.66 -4.81 11.97
CA LEU A 163 4.00 -3.54 12.22
C LEU A 163 4.79 -2.66 13.20
N GLU A 164 5.49 -3.25 14.18
CA GLU A 164 6.42 -2.53 15.05
C GLU A 164 7.58 -1.90 14.27
N ALA A 165 8.24 -2.67 13.41
CA ALA A 165 9.31 -2.17 12.56
C ALA A 165 8.79 -1.11 11.56
N THR A 166 7.57 -1.31 11.05
CA THR A 166 6.89 -0.35 10.17
C THR A 166 6.64 0.97 10.90
N LEU A 167 6.13 0.92 12.14
CA LEU A 167 5.96 2.11 12.97
C LEU A 167 7.30 2.82 13.21
N GLY A 168 8.37 2.08 13.51
CA GLY A 168 9.72 2.64 13.66
C GLY A 168 10.16 3.41 12.42
N ALA A 169 10.08 2.79 11.24
CA ALA A 169 10.46 3.42 9.98
C ALA A 169 9.66 4.71 9.68
N VAL A 170 8.37 4.72 10.00
CA VAL A 170 7.51 5.90 9.79
C VAL A 170 7.78 6.98 10.84
N ALA A 171 7.81 6.63 12.12
CA ALA A 171 7.87 7.58 13.23
C ALA A 171 9.26 8.21 13.43
N GLU A 172 10.33 7.46 13.15
CA GLU A 172 11.72 7.93 13.37
C GLU A 172 12.27 8.70 12.16
N CYS A 173 11.63 8.58 10.99
CA CYS A 173 12.05 9.31 9.81
C CYS A 173 11.92 10.83 10.03
N GLY A 174 12.99 11.60 9.80
CA GLY A 174 13.01 13.06 10.02
C GLY A 174 12.25 13.91 8.98
N CYS A 175 11.57 13.31 8.00
CA CYS A 175 10.78 14.07 7.03
C CYS A 175 9.44 14.56 7.61
N ALA A 176 8.92 15.69 7.12
CA ALA A 176 7.63 16.23 7.54
C ALA A 176 6.44 15.45 6.94
N ASP A 177 6.41 15.34 5.61
CA ASP A 177 5.20 14.91 4.88
C ASP A 177 5.29 13.48 4.33
N GLY A 178 6.43 12.83 4.48
CA GLY A 178 6.71 11.52 3.87
C GLY A 178 7.76 11.59 2.76
N CYS A 179 8.56 10.53 2.65
CA CYS A 179 9.65 10.44 1.68
C CYS A 179 9.88 8.98 1.22
N PRO A 180 10.76 8.75 0.22
CA PRO A 180 11.12 7.41 -0.24
C PRO A 180 11.65 6.46 0.84
N SER A 181 12.16 6.99 1.95
CA SER A 181 12.67 6.18 3.06
C SER A 181 11.61 5.74 4.07
N CYS A 182 10.36 6.22 3.98
CA CYS A 182 9.34 5.89 4.98
C CYS A 182 7.98 5.47 4.40
N ILE A 183 7.37 6.25 3.51
CA ILE A 183 5.98 6.01 3.08
C ILE A 183 5.76 6.11 1.57
N GLN A 184 6.81 6.37 0.78
CA GLN A 184 6.69 6.39 -0.68
C GLN A 184 7.19 5.08 -1.26
N SER A 185 6.43 4.53 -2.20
CA SER A 185 6.78 3.33 -2.95
C SER A 185 7.09 3.70 -4.40
N PRO A 186 8.20 3.19 -4.99
CA PRO A 186 8.47 3.36 -6.41
C PRO A 186 7.52 2.55 -7.30
N LYS A 187 6.76 1.61 -6.72
CA LYS A 187 5.78 0.76 -7.42
C LYS A 187 4.34 1.28 -7.30
N CYS A 188 4.13 2.45 -6.70
CA CYS A 188 2.79 3.01 -6.49
C CYS A 188 2.14 3.42 -7.82
N GLY A 189 1.08 2.73 -8.23
CA GLY A 189 0.27 3.07 -9.41
C GLY A 189 -0.49 4.39 -9.29
N SER A 190 -0.70 4.87 -8.05
CA SER A 190 -1.37 6.15 -7.73
C SER A 190 -0.39 7.31 -7.55
N ASN A 191 0.85 7.18 -8.04
CA ASN A 191 1.87 8.24 -8.01
C ASN A 191 2.13 8.81 -6.60
N ASN A 192 2.13 7.93 -5.59
CA ASN A 192 2.34 8.29 -4.18
C ASN A 192 1.36 9.37 -3.67
N TYR A 193 0.10 9.31 -4.09
CA TYR A 193 -0.94 10.23 -3.66
C TYR A 193 -2.32 9.54 -3.58
N PRO A 194 -3.12 9.79 -2.53
CA PRO A 194 -2.78 10.53 -1.30
C PRO A 194 -1.84 9.73 -0.40
N LEU A 195 -1.03 10.40 0.42
CA LEU A 195 -0.22 9.78 1.47
C LEU A 195 -0.22 10.70 2.70
N ASP A 196 -0.53 10.14 3.87
CA ASP A 196 -0.50 10.88 5.13
C ASP A 196 0.36 10.14 6.17
N LYS A 197 1.56 10.67 6.39
CA LYS A 197 2.54 10.12 7.35
C LYS A 197 2.00 10.08 8.77
N ARG A 198 1.31 11.14 9.19
CA ARG A 198 0.86 11.29 10.58
C ARG A 198 -0.25 10.29 10.86
N VAL A 199 -1.21 10.21 9.95
CA VAL A 199 -2.32 9.26 10.06
C VAL A 199 -1.77 7.84 10.02
N ALA A 200 -0.83 7.50 9.12
CA ALA A 200 -0.20 6.17 9.10
C ALA A 200 0.44 5.80 10.45
N ALA A 201 1.20 6.71 11.07
CA ALA A 201 1.78 6.48 12.39
C ALA A 201 0.71 6.25 13.46
N ASP A 202 -0.40 6.97 13.42
CA ASP A 202 -1.51 6.82 14.36
C ASP A 202 -2.31 5.53 14.15
N LEU A 203 -2.46 5.07 12.91
CA LEU A 203 -3.03 3.76 12.58
C LEU A 203 -2.15 2.64 13.13
N LEU A 204 -0.84 2.70 12.86
CA LEU A 204 0.15 1.72 13.33
C LEU A 204 0.23 1.65 14.85
N ARG A 205 0.23 2.80 15.56
CA ARG A 205 0.15 2.82 17.02
C ARG A 205 -1.10 2.13 17.53
N GLY A 206 -2.25 2.41 16.90
CA GLY A 206 -3.51 1.80 17.26
C GLY A 206 -3.54 0.29 17.07
N LEU A 207 -2.98 -0.22 15.96
CA LEU A 207 -2.80 -1.65 15.69
C LEU A 207 -1.88 -2.32 16.72
N LEU A 208 -0.92 -1.59 17.27
CA LEU A 208 0.01 -2.08 18.30
C LEU A 208 -0.47 -1.80 19.74
N GLY A 209 -1.67 -1.24 19.92
CA GLY A 209 -2.22 -0.92 21.25
C GLY A 209 -1.47 0.20 21.99
N ARG A 210 -0.80 1.10 21.27
CA ARG A 210 0.01 2.22 21.80
C ARG A 210 -0.71 3.56 21.72
#